data_AF-A0A926S013-F1
#
_entry.id   AF-A0A926S013-F1
#
_cell.length_a   1.000
_cell.length_b   1.000
_cell.length_c   1.000
_cell.angle_alpha   90.00
_cell.angle_beta   90.00
_cell.angle_gamma   90.00
#
_symmetry.space_group_name_H-M   'P 1'
#
loop_
_entity.id
_entity.type
_entity.pdbx_description
1 polymer ?
#
loop_
_entity_poly.entity_id
_entity_poly.type
_entity_poly.pdbx_seq_one_letter_code
_entity_poly.pdbx_strand_id
1 'polypeptide(L)'
;MTYCSTISLSYINQLHHHEKALFTYLAIFQRVHFCKPGKPVEAPEVILKNYDSFFTYLQAHYKPNQDLVAFDVNAKPISKAVFFQKLITSKYLPVRLTSDDGKLYYKLYPMTAKQSKDMGGYISGFAYAWAGNYSKEGKRFPAFNFVDLNGNKYNNANTKGKVLVVKCWFIGCQRCEEEMPELNALKARYKNRTDIVFVSLAPDSKAKLQAFLKRKRFDYPVIANQDDFMVKKLGITAYPTHLIVNKQGMVVNVVNDPAEIDWALQHKI
;
A
#
# COMPACT_ATOMS: atom_id res chain seq x y z
N MET A 1 11.43 -0.37 -24.93
CA MET A 1 12.80 -0.88 -24.73
C MET A 1 13.38 -0.18 -23.52
N THR A 2 13.24 -0.81 -22.36
CA THR A 2 13.85 -0.37 -21.10
C THR A 2 15.30 -0.86 -21.12
N TYR A 3 16.28 0.03 -21.33
CA TYR A 3 17.69 -0.36 -21.32
C TYR A 3 18.22 -0.28 -19.88
N CYS A 4 18.51 -1.43 -19.29
CA CYS A 4 19.24 -1.53 -18.04
C CYS A 4 20.72 -1.79 -18.39
N SER A 5 21.52 -0.74 -18.54
CA SER A 5 22.97 -0.89 -18.69
C SER A 5 23.62 -0.92 -17.30
N THR A 6 24.35 -1.99 -17.01
CA THR A 6 25.15 -2.11 -15.79
C THR A 6 26.43 -1.29 -15.97
N ILE A 7 26.63 -0.24 -15.18
CA ILE A 7 27.91 0.47 -15.11
C ILE A 7 28.52 0.14 -13.74
N SER A 8 29.70 -0.49 -13.75
CA SER A 8 30.51 -0.69 -12.56
C SER A 8 31.30 0.59 -12.30
N LEU A 9 31.02 1.30 -11.22
CA LEU A 9 31.82 2.45 -10.79
C LEU A 9 33.02 1.94 -9.98
N SER A 10 34.22 1.98 -10.57
CA SER A 10 35.47 1.80 -9.84
C SER A 10 35.82 3.09 -9.12
N TYR A 11 35.84 3.07 -7.78
CA TYR A 11 36.32 4.18 -6.95
C TYR A 11 37.86 4.23 -7.06
N ILE A 12 38.41 5.30 -7.64
CA ILE A 12 39.86 5.56 -7.64
C ILE A 12 40.19 6.38 -6.39
N ASN A 13 40.84 5.77 -5.40
CA ASN A 13 41.54 6.48 -4.33
C ASN A 13 43.04 6.41 -4.61
N GLN A 14 43.64 7.52 -5.06
CA GLN A 14 45.08 7.73 -4.99
C GLN A 14 45.43 8.12 -3.55
N LEU A 15 46.37 7.40 -2.90
CA LEU A 15 47.22 7.95 -1.84
C LEU A 15 48.53 7.15 -1.78
N HIS A 16 49.65 7.87 -1.88
CA HIS A 16 51.02 7.38 -1.81
C HIS A 16 51.42 6.91 -0.40
N HIS A 17 52.09 5.76 -0.38
CA HIS A 17 53.20 5.34 0.49
C HIS A 17 53.14 5.39 2.04
N HIS A 18 53.51 4.21 2.56
CA HIS A 18 54.15 3.87 3.84
C HIS A 18 53.29 3.44 5.05
N GLU A 19 53.50 2.15 5.37
CA GLU A 19 53.40 1.46 6.67
C GLU A 19 52.06 0.82 7.13
N LYS A 20 52.00 -0.50 6.91
CA LYS A 20 51.54 -1.59 7.80
C LYS A 20 50.37 -1.28 8.76
N ALA A 21 49.15 -1.63 8.31
CA ALA A 21 48.09 -2.16 9.19
C ALA A 21 47.07 -2.97 8.37
N LEU A 22 46.67 -4.14 8.89
CA LEU A 22 45.61 -4.99 8.35
C LEU A 22 44.28 -4.23 8.26
N PHE A 23 43.73 -4.09 7.06
CA PHE A 23 42.29 -3.94 6.83
C PHE A 23 41.90 -4.58 5.50
N THR A 24 41.26 -5.74 5.56
CA THR A 24 40.60 -6.35 4.41
C THR A 24 39.32 -5.56 4.12
N TYR A 25 39.42 -4.47 3.35
CA TYR A 25 38.25 -3.74 2.86
C TYR A 25 37.55 -4.57 1.77
N LEU A 26 36.43 -5.20 2.12
CA LEU A 26 35.48 -5.71 1.14
C LEU A 26 34.91 -4.52 0.35
N ALA A 27 35.34 -4.37 -0.90
CA ALA A 27 34.72 -3.44 -1.84
C ALA A 27 33.26 -3.88 -2.07
N ILE A 28 32.31 -3.20 -1.43
CA ILE A 28 30.89 -3.38 -1.73
C ILE A 28 30.63 -2.71 -3.08
N PHE A 29 30.60 -3.51 -4.15
CA PHE A 29 30.12 -3.06 -5.45
C PHE A 29 28.62 -2.76 -5.35
N GLN A 30 28.25 -1.51 -5.04
CA GLN A 30 26.88 -1.06 -5.23
C GLN A 30 26.63 -0.92 -6.74
N ARG A 31 25.98 -1.93 -7.34
CA ARG A 31 25.49 -1.85 -8.72
C ARG A 31 24.37 -0.81 -8.79
N VAL A 32 24.70 0.41 -9.24
CA VAL A 32 23.69 1.42 -9.55
C VAL A 32 23.05 1.04 -10.89
N HIS A 33 21.83 0.51 -10.84
CA HIS A 33 21.05 0.21 -12.03
C HIS A 33 20.40 1.52 -12.51
N PHE A 34 20.97 2.14 -13.53
CA PHE A 34 20.30 3.22 -14.24
C PHE A 34 19.25 2.62 -15.18
N CYS A 35 18.06 2.38 -14.64
CA CYS A 35 16.92 1.95 -15.44
C CYS A 35 16.41 3.19 -16.21
N LYS A 36 16.63 3.25 -17.53
CA LYS A 36 15.95 4.25 -18.37
C LYS A 36 14.44 3.95 -18.31
N PRO A 37 13.58 4.87 -17.85
CA PRO A 37 12.17 4.57 -17.72
C PRO A 37 11.55 4.21 -19.08
N GLY A 38 10.61 3.27 -19.09
CA GLY A 38 9.86 2.90 -20.29
C GLY A 38 9.00 4.03 -20.85
N LYS A 39 8.31 3.77 -21.97
CA LYS A 39 7.36 4.72 -22.56
C LYS A 39 6.05 4.72 -21.75
N PRO A 40 5.25 5.80 -21.76
CA PRO A 40 3.90 5.76 -21.21
C PRO A 40 3.09 4.61 -21.81
N VAL A 41 2.34 3.88 -20.98
CA VAL A 41 1.38 2.87 -21.47
C VAL A 41 0.21 3.52 -22.20
N GLU A 42 -0.09 4.78 -21.84
CA GLU A 42 -1.05 5.64 -22.50
C GLU A 42 -0.51 7.07 -22.50
N ALA A 43 -0.73 7.81 -23.59
CA ALA A 43 -0.22 9.16 -23.75
C ALA A 43 -0.93 10.13 -22.77
N PRO A 44 -0.20 11.00 -22.05
CA PRO A 44 -0.80 11.93 -21.08
C PRO A 44 -1.91 12.82 -21.66
N GLU A 45 -1.82 13.17 -22.94
CA GLU A 45 -2.81 13.96 -23.66
C GLU A 45 -4.14 13.22 -23.84
N VAL A 46 -4.08 11.89 -23.97
CA VAL A 46 -5.27 11.03 -24.05
C VAL A 46 -5.88 10.88 -22.66
N ILE A 47 -5.05 10.61 -21.64
CA ILE A 47 -5.51 10.47 -20.25
C ILE A 47 -6.24 11.75 -19.79
N LEU A 48 -5.67 12.92 -20.08
CA LEU A 48 -6.18 14.22 -19.63
C LEU A 48 -7.23 14.83 -20.57
N LYS A 49 -7.70 14.09 -21.57
CA LYS A 49 -8.66 14.58 -22.59
C LYS A 49 -10.01 14.95 -21.97
N ASN A 50 -10.53 14.11 -21.08
CA ASN A 50 -11.80 14.29 -20.38
C ASN A 50 -11.87 13.38 -19.14
N TYR A 51 -12.93 13.52 -18.32
CA TYR A 51 -13.10 12.73 -17.10
C TYR A 51 -13.16 11.23 -17.36
N ASP A 52 -13.84 10.79 -18.42
CA ASP A 52 -13.99 9.36 -18.72
C ASP A 52 -12.65 8.69 -19.00
N SER A 53 -11.83 9.31 -19.85
CA SER A 53 -10.48 8.81 -20.18
C SER A 53 -9.59 8.81 -18.93
N PHE A 54 -9.67 9.87 -18.14
CA PHE A 54 -8.92 10.02 -16.89
C PHE A 54 -9.23 8.91 -15.87
N PHE A 55 -10.51 8.67 -15.58
CA PHE A 55 -10.91 7.64 -14.61
C PHE A 55 -10.69 6.22 -15.14
N THR A 56 -10.92 5.99 -16.43
CA THR A 56 -10.61 4.71 -17.08
C THR A 56 -9.13 4.37 -16.91
N TYR A 57 -8.25 5.32 -17.20
CA TYR A 57 -6.82 5.16 -17.04
C TYR A 57 -6.44 4.86 -15.57
N LEU A 58 -6.94 5.67 -14.62
CA LEU A 58 -6.62 5.46 -13.20
C LEU A 58 -7.07 4.09 -12.70
N GLN A 59 -8.28 3.67 -13.05
CA GLN A 59 -8.82 2.36 -12.64
C GLN A 59 -7.99 1.20 -13.21
N ALA A 60 -7.62 1.27 -14.49
CA ALA A 60 -6.88 0.23 -15.17
C ALA A 60 -5.41 0.15 -14.70
N HIS A 61 -4.74 1.30 -14.57
CA HIS A 61 -3.28 1.34 -14.53
C HIS A 61 -2.69 1.78 -13.20
N TYR A 62 -3.45 2.46 -12.35
CA TYR A 62 -2.90 3.03 -11.13
C TYR A 62 -3.09 2.10 -9.93
N LYS A 63 -1.97 1.53 -9.44
CA LYS A 63 -1.89 0.56 -8.34
C LYS A 63 -0.95 1.07 -7.22
N PRO A 64 -1.40 2.02 -6.39
CA PRO A 64 -0.56 2.73 -5.43
C PRO A 64 -0.19 1.90 -4.20
N ASN A 65 -0.97 0.88 -3.87
CA ASN A 65 -0.77 0.05 -2.69
C ASN A 65 0.25 -1.08 -2.94
N GLN A 66 0.66 -1.25 -4.19
CA GLN A 66 1.68 -2.21 -4.59
C GLN A 66 3.08 -1.56 -4.56
N ASP A 67 4.11 -2.38 -4.73
CA ASP A 67 5.48 -1.90 -4.82
C ASP A 67 5.69 -1.23 -6.19
N LEU A 68 6.01 0.06 -6.14
CA LEU A 68 6.19 0.89 -7.32
C LEU A 68 7.53 1.62 -7.28
N VAL A 69 8.08 1.86 -8.46
CA VAL A 69 9.25 2.71 -8.67
C VAL A 69 8.78 3.98 -9.35
N ALA A 70 8.99 5.10 -8.68
CA ALA A 70 8.54 6.40 -9.14
C ALA A 70 9.72 7.23 -9.69
N PHE A 71 9.42 8.03 -10.71
CA PHE A 71 10.34 8.99 -11.29
C PHE A 71 9.73 10.39 -11.27
N ASP A 72 10.58 11.41 -11.14
CA ASP A 72 10.19 12.80 -11.35
C ASP A 72 10.00 13.14 -12.85
N VAL A 73 9.68 14.41 -13.13
CA VAL A 73 9.47 14.91 -14.49
C VAL A 73 10.70 14.74 -15.41
N ASN A 74 11.89 14.66 -14.82
CA ASN A 74 13.17 14.51 -15.51
C ASN A 74 13.65 13.06 -15.54
N ALA A 75 12.76 12.09 -15.25
CA ALA A 75 13.08 10.67 -15.21
C ALA A 75 14.11 10.27 -14.12
N LYS A 76 14.28 11.10 -13.09
CA LYS A 76 15.12 10.75 -11.94
C LYS A 76 14.31 9.93 -10.93
N PRO A 77 14.83 8.81 -10.40
CA PRO A 77 14.16 8.04 -9.37
C PRO A 77 13.85 8.88 -8.13
N ILE A 78 12.64 8.72 -7.58
CA ILE A 78 12.18 9.35 -6.34
C ILE A 78 11.51 8.31 -5.45
N SER A 79 11.49 8.55 -4.13
CA SER A 79 10.81 7.65 -3.20
C SER A 79 9.30 7.70 -3.39
N LYS A 80 8.60 6.61 -3.04
CA LYS A 80 7.13 6.53 -3.05
C LYS A 80 6.49 7.63 -2.20
N ALA A 81 7.10 7.98 -1.05
CA ALA A 81 6.67 9.10 -0.23
C ALA A 81 6.73 10.44 -0.99
N VAL A 82 7.87 10.75 -1.63
CA VAL A 82 8.03 11.99 -2.41
C VAL A 82 7.06 12.01 -3.60
N PHE A 83 6.85 10.87 -4.24
CA PHE A 83 5.88 10.74 -5.34
C PHE A 83 4.47 11.14 -4.90
N PHE A 84 3.96 10.59 -3.79
CA PHE A 84 2.65 10.98 -3.27
C PHE A 84 2.58 12.45 -2.86
N GLN A 85 3.63 13.00 -2.22
CA GLN A 85 3.68 14.43 -1.89
C GLN A 85 3.58 15.33 -3.13
N LYS A 86 4.18 14.91 -4.26
CA LYS A 86 4.02 15.64 -5.53
C LYS A 86 2.61 15.54 -6.07
N LEU A 87 1.96 14.37 -6.03
CA LEU A 87 0.57 14.19 -6.47
C LEU A 87 -0.43 15.01 -5.64
N ILE A 88 -0.22 15.12 -4.32
CA ILE A 88 -1.03 15.94 -3.42
C ILE A 88 -1.08 17.41 -3.87
N THR A 89 -0.04 17.93 -4.51
CA THR A 89 -0.03 19.31 -5.01
C THR A 89 -1.04 19.60 -6.13
N SER A 90 -1.72 18.57 -6.66
CA SER A 90 -2.66 18.67 -7.79
C SER A 90 -2.04 19.11 -9.11
N LYS A 91 -0.70 19.19 -9.20
CA LYS A 91 0.03 19.68 -10.39
C LYS A 91 0.56 18.58 -11.30
N TYR A 92 0.44 17.32 -10.89
CA TYR A 92 1.05 16.20 -11.60
C TYR A 92 0.09 15.04 -11.78
N LEU A 93 0.14 14.40 -12.95
CA LEU A 93 -0.48 13.12 -13.25
C LEU A 93 0.52 11.98 -13.00
N PRO A 94 0.14 10.87 -12.35
CA PRO A 94 0.97 9.69 -12.27
C PRO A 94 0.85 8.85 -13.55
N VAL A 95 1.87 8.90 -14.42
CA VAL A 95 1.87 8.19 -15.71
C VAL A 95 2.58 6.85 -15.59
N ARG A 96 1.85 5.75 -15.82
CA ARG A 96 2.35 4.38 -15.82
C ARG A 96 3.21 4.18 -17.06
N LEU A 97 4.37 3.57 -16.86
CA LEU A 97 5.33 3.28 -17.93
C LEU A 97 5.32 1.79 -18.29
N THR A 98 5.58 1.45 -19.54
CA THR A 98 5.87 0.06 -19.93
C THR A 98 7.02 -0.48 -19.08
N SER A 99 6.92 -1.76 -18.68
CA SER A 99 7.99 -2.44 -17.95
C SER A 99 8.26 -3.81 -18.55
N ASP A 100 9.54 -4.13 -18.70
CA ASP A 100 10.01 -5.43 -19.18
C ASP A 100 10.38 -6.37 -18.00
N ASP A 101 10.47 -5.85 -16.77
CA ASP A 101 10.84 -6.61 -15.55
C ASP A 101 9.65 -6.88 -14.61
N GLY A 102 8.43 -6.64 -15.08
CA GLY A 102 7.20 -6.81 -14.31
C GLY A 102 6.94 -5.74 -13.24
N LYS A 103 7.87 -4.82 -12.98
CA LYS A 103 7.68 -3.77 -11.97
C LYS A 103 6.69 -2.69 -12.40
N LEU A 104 6.08 -2.06 -11.40
CA LEU A 104 5.23 -0.88 -11.59
C LEU A 104 6.08 0.40 -11.59
N TYR A 105 6.45 0.85 -12.78
CA TYR A 105 7.07 2.14 -13.03
C TYR A 105 6.04 3.24 -13.26
N TYR A 106 6.20 4.37 -12.57
CA TYR A 106 5.43 5.60 -12.79
C TYR A 106 6.34 6.81 -12.92
N LYS A 107 5.94 7.77 -13.75
CA LYS A 107 6.59 9.07 -13.89
C LYS A 107 5.60 10.19 -13.61
N LEU A 108 6.05 11.23 -12.92
CA LEU A 108 5.27 12.46 -12.78
C LEU A 108 5.19 13.20 -14.11
N TYR A 109 3.98 13.52 -14.54
CA TYR A 109 3.73 14.36 -15.71
C TYR A 109 3.13 15.70 -15.28
N PRO A 110 3.75 16.85 -15.62
CA PRO A 110 3.24 18.16 -15.22
C PRO A 110 1.93 18.47 -15.97
N MET A 111 0.91 18.88 -15.22
CA MET A 111 -0.37 19.29 -15.79
C MET A 111 -0.42 20.80 -15.99
N THR A 112 -1.16 21.25 -16.99
CA THR A 112 -1.49 22.66 -17.18
C THR A 112 -2.37 23.19 -16.03
N ALA A 113 -2.49 24.51 -15.90
CA ALA A 113 -3.38 25.11 -14.91
C ALA A 113 -4.85 24.68 -15.09
N LYS A 114 -5.32 24.58 -16.34
CA LYS A 114 -6.66 24.08 -16.67
C LYS A 114 -6.84 22.63 -16.24
N GLN A 115 -5.92 21.73 -16.62
CA GLN A 115 -5.99 20.32 -16.22
C GLN A 115 -5.91 20.14 -14.69
N SER A 116 -5.08 20.93 -14.02
CA SER A 116 -4.97 20.92 -12.56
C SER A 116 -6.28 21.36 -11.89
N LYS A 117 -6.96 22.37 -12.45
CA LYS A 117 -8.28 22.80 -12.01
C LYS A 117 -9.35 21.73 -12.27
N ASP A 118 -9.32 21.11 -13.44
CA ASP A 118 -10.36 20.16 -13.87
C ASP A 118 -10.23 18.80 -13.15
N MET A 119 -9.02 18.25 -13.02
CA MET A 119 -8.77 16.87 -12.56
C MET A 119 -7.88 16.78 -11.31
N GLY A 120 -7.13 17.83 -10.99
CA GLY A 120 -6.11 17.79 -9.93
C GLY A 120 -6.67 17.49 -8.54
N GLY A 121 -7.90 17.90 -8.25
CA GLY A 121 -8.59 17.58 -6.98
C GLY A 121 -8.78 16.08 -6.74
N TYR A 122 -9.07 15.31 -7.80
CA TYR A 122 -9.20 13.85 -7.68
C TYR A 122 -7.84 13.21 -7.41
N ILE A 123 -6.81 13.63 -8.16
CA ILE A 123 -5.45 13.11 -7.97
C ILE A 123 -4.95 13.38 -6.55
N SER A 124 -5.12 14.61 -6.06
CA SER A 124 -4.67 14.97 -4.72
C SER A 124 -5.47 14.31 -3.61
N GLY A 125 -6.80 14.20 -3.76
CA GLY A 125 -7.66 13.51 -2.82
C GLY A 125 -7.25 12.04 -2.65
N PHE A 126 -7.05 11.34 -3.75
CA PHE A 126 -6.56 9.97 -3.69
C PHE A 126 -5.12 9.87 -3.15
N ALA A 127 -4.22 10.76 -3.58
CA ALA A 127 -2.84 10.80 -3.11
C ALA A 127 -2.73 11.07 -1.61
N TYR A 128 -3.63 11.86 -1.05
CA TYR A 128 -3.71 12.08 0.40
C TYR A 128 -4.06 10.79 1.14
N ALA A 129 -5.08 10.05 0.67
CA ALA A 129 -5.46 8.76 1.24
C ALA A 129 -4.31 7.74 1.14
N TRP A 130 -3.67 7.62 -0.03
CA TRP A 130 -2.55 6.69 -0.23
C TRP A 130 -1.31 7.07 0.58
N ALA A 131 -0.97 8.36 0.69
CA ALA A 131 0.11 8.82 1.55
C ALA A 131 -0.19 8.49 3.03
N GLY A 132 -1.43 8.71 3.46
CA GLY A 132 -1.89 8.36 4.80
C GLY A 132 -1.76 6.87 5.10
N ASN A 133 -2.10 6.00 4.16
CA ASN A 133 -1.93 4.55 4.27
C ASN A 133 -0.46 4.14 4.27
N TYR A 134 0.32 4.60 3.28
CA TYR A 134 1.74 4.30 3.16
C TYR A 134 2.55 4.76 4.38
N SER A 135 2.16 5.88 5.01
CA SER A 135 2.79 6.36 6.25
C SER A 135 2.68 5.38 7.43
N LYS A 136 1.80 4.39 7.35
CA LYS A 136 1.63 3.33 8.36
C LYS A 136 2.48 2.10 8.06
N GLU A 137 2.88 1.89 6.81
CA GLU A 137 3.77 0.79 6.42
C GLU A 137 5.14 0.93 7.07
N GLY A 138 5.77 -0.20 7.40
CA GLY A 138 7.04 -0.26 8.11
C GLY A 138 6.96 0.09 9.59
N LYS A 139 5.78 0.42 10.13
CA LYS A 139 5.57 0.64 11.57
C LYS A 139 5.10 -0.63 12.25
N ARG A 140 5.43 -0.78 13.53
CA ARG A 140 4.93 -1.88 14.36
C ARG A 140 3.43 -1.72 14.60
N PHE A 141 2.66 -2.79 14.43
CA PHE A 141 1.25 -2.79 14.77
C PHE A 141 1.09 -2.56 16.29
N PRO A 142 0.20 -1.66 16.73
CA PRO A 142 0.04 -1.35 18.14
C PRO A 142 -0.28 -2.59 18.99
N ALA A 143 0.10 -2.56 20.26
CA ALA A 143 -0.28 -3.61 21.20
C ALA A 143 -1.81 -3.68 21.33
N PHE A 144 -2.35 -4.89 21.37
CA PHE A 144 -3.78 -5.15 21.38
C PHE A 144 -4.14 -6.36 22.24
N ASN A 145 -5.37 -6.34 22.77
CA ASN A 145 -5.98 -7.46 23.47
C ASN A 145 -7.47 -7.51 23.11
N PHE A 146 -7.76 -8.12 21.98
CA PHE A 146 -9.10 -8.18 21.41
C PHE A 146 -9.86 -9.42 21.88
N VAL A 147 -11.17 -9.25 21.99
CA VAL A 147 -12.12 -10.34 22.22
C VAL A 147 -13.22 -10.21 21.17
N ASP A 148 -13.44 -11.26 20.37
CA ASP A 148 -14.48 -11.25 19.36
C ASP A 148 -15.89 -11.46 19.97
N LEU A 149 -16.93 -11.35 19.15
CA LEU A 149 -18.31 -11.53 19.59
C LEU A 149 -18.60 -12.93 20.18
N ASN A 150 -17.80 -13.94 19.81
CA ASN A 150 -17.90 -15.32 20.26
C ASN A 150 -17.03 -15.61 21.51
N GLY A 151 -16.28 -14.61 21.99
CA GLY A 151 -15.42 -14.74 23.18
C GLY A 151 -14.00 -15.22 22.89
N ASN A 152 -13.61 -15.41 21.62
CA ASN A 152 -12.25 -15.79 21.28
C ASN A 152 -11.31 -14.60 21.50
N LYS A 153 -10.15 -14.87 22.09
CA LYS A 153 -9.14 -13.84 22.41
C LYS A 153 -8.08 -13.77 21.31
N TYR A 154 -7.70 -12.56 20.92
CA TYR A 154 -6.60 -12.28 19.99
C TYR A 154 -5.71 -11.20 20.60
N ASN A 155 -4.44 -11.48 20.80
CA ASN A 155 -3.47 -10.54 21.38
C ASN A 155 -2.08 -10.79 20.81
N ASN A 156 -1.15 -9.87 21.06
CA ASN A 156 0.22 -9.96 20.53
C ASN A 156 0.93 -11.29 20.89
N ALA A 157 0.58 -11.92 22.02
CA ALA A 157 1.20 -13.17 22.44
C ALA A 157 0.68 -14.36 21.65
N ASN A 158 -0.65 -14.50 21.52
CA ASN A 158 -1.26 -15.65 20.83
C ASN A 158 -1.29 -15.53 19.29
N THR A 159 -1.04 -14.32 18.76
CA THR A 159 -0.82 -14.10 17.33
C THR A 159 0.66 -13.92 16.96
N LYS A 160 1.60 -14.17 17.88
CA LYS A 160 3.03 -14.03 17.61
C LYS A 160 3.45 -14.98 16.47
N GLY A 161 4.25 -14.46 15.53
CA GLY A 161 4.72 -15.24 14.38
C GLY A 161 3.66 -15.52 13.31
N LYS A 162 2.45 -14.97 13.48
CA LYS A 162 1.36 -15.06 12.51
C LYS A 162 1.22 -13.76 11.73
N VAL A 163 0.67 -13.88 10.53
CA VAL A 163 0.21 -12.77 9.71
C VAL A 163 -1.14 -12.32 10.25
N LEU A 164 -1.36 -11.02 10.38
CA LEU A 164 -2.66 -10.47 10.77
C LEU A 164 -3.26 -9.68 9.60
N VAL A 165 -4.50 -9.99 9.25
CA VAL A 165 -5.33 -9.21 8.32
C VAL A 165 -6.43 -8.54 9.13
N VAL A 166 -6.36 -7.21 9.25
CA VAL A 166 -7.26 -6.41 10.09
C VAL A 166 -8.16 -5.57 9.20
N LYS A 167 -9.47 -5.82 9.20
CA LYS A 167 -10.47 -4.95 8.57
C LYS A 167 -11.00 -3.93 9.58
N CYS A 168 -10.96 -2.65 9.25
CA CYS A 168 -11.65 -1.57 9.96
C CYS A 168 -12.93 -1.20 9.20
N TRP A 169 -14.08 -1.22 9.87
CA TRP A 169 -15.40 -0.97 9.27
C TRP A 169 -16.42 -0.51 10.32
N PHE A 170 -17.64 -0.17 9.90
CA PHE A 170 -18.76 0.13 10.80
C PHE A 170 -20.11 -0.20 10.16
N ILE A 171 -21.17 -0.33 10.95
CA ILE A 171 -22.53 -0.59 10.46
C ILE A 171 -23.04 0.63 9.67
N GLY A 172 -23.53 0.42 8.45
CA GLY A 172 -23.97 1.51 7.57
C GLY A 172 -22.87 2.04 6.65
N CYS A 173 -21.65 1.51 6.73
CA CYS A 173 -20.64 1.68 5.70
C CYS A 173 -21.01 0.84 4.48
N GLN A 174 -21.74 1.41 3.51
CA GLN A 174 -22.22 0.68 2.33
C GLN A 174 -21.10 -0.10 1.62
N ARG A 175 -19.97 0.56 1.32
CA ARG A 175 -18.84 -0.11 0.65
C ARG A 175 -18.25 -1.24 1.49
N CYS A 176 -18.20 -1.10 2.81
CA CYS A 176 -17.72 -2.15 3.71
C CYS A 176 -18.60 -3.40 3.69
N GLU A 177 -19.92 -3.22 3.50
CA GLU A 177 -20.89 -4.31 3.42
C GLU A 177 -20.82 -5.00 2.05
N GLU A 178 -20.68 -4.22 0.97
CA GLU A 178 -20.54 -4.73 -0.40
C GLU A 178 -19.32 -5.63 -0.58
N GLU A 179 -18.20 -5.36 0.10
CA GLU A 179 -16.98 -6.19 0.02
C GLU A 179 -17.02 -7.46 0.90
N MET A 180 -18.01 -7.62 1.80
CA MET A 180 -18.04 -8.77 2.73
C MET A 180 -18.06 -10.14 2.03
N PRO A 181 -18.85 -10.36 0.96
CA PRO A 181 -18.84 -11.63 0.25
C PRO A 181 -17.46 -11.98 -0.32
N GLU A 182 -16.75 -11.00 -0.87
CA GLU A 182 -15.41 -11.17 -1.42
C GLU A 182 -14.39 -11.47 -0.32
N LEU A 183 -14.49 -10.80 0.84
CA LEU A 183 -13.64 -11.08 2.00
C LEU A 183 -13.91 -12.47 2.59
N ASN A 184 -15.16 -12.92 2.61
CA ASN A 184 -15.50 -14.29 3.00
C ASN A 184 -14.84 -15.30 2.05
N ALA A 185 -14.90 -15.04 0.74
CA ALA A 185 -14.23 -15.85 -0.27
C ALA A 185 -12.69 -15.83 -0.10
N LEU A 186 -12.10 -14.66 0.18
CA LEU A 186 -10.68 -14.52 0.48
C LEU A 186 -10.28 -15.39 1.68
N LYS A 187 -10.98 -15.25 2.82
CA LYS A 187 -10.73 -16.08 4.01
C LYS A 187 -10.85 -17.58 3.70
N ALA A 188 -11.85 -17.97 2.91
CA ALA A 188 -12.03 -19.36 2.49
C ALA A 188 -10.87 -19.87 1.61
N ARG A 189 -10.32 -19.04 0.70
CA ARG A 189 -9.12 -19.40 -0.10
C ARG A 189 -7.91 -19.67 0.80
N TYR A 190 -7.73 -18.89 1.86
CA TYR A 190 -6.62 -19.03 2.81
C TYR A 190 -6.92 -19.98 3.99
N LYS A 191 -8.02 -20.77 3.97
CA LYS A 191 -8.41 -21.63 5.10
C LYS A 191 -7.34 -22.64 5.55
N ASN A 192 -6.46 -23.07 4.63
CA ASN A 192 -5.37 -24.01 4.91
C ASN A 192 -4.11 -23.32 5.46
N ARG A 193 -4.06 -21.97 5.48
CA ARG A 193 -2.94 -21.18 6.00
C ARG A 193 -3.20 -20.79 7.45
N THR A 194 -2.88 -21.70 8.36
CA THR A 194 -3.06 -21.54 9.82
C THR A 194 -2.16 -20.48 10.45
N ASP A 195 -1.17 -19.99 9.68
CA ASP A 195 -0.31 -18.88 10.03
C ASP A 195 -0.91 -17.50 9.71
N ILE A 196 -2.13 -17.43 9.15
CA ILE A 196 -2.86 -16.18 8.90
C ILE A 196 -4.05 -16.07 9.86
N VAL A 197 -4.17 -14.92 10.50
CA VAL A 197 -5.28 -14.56 11.38
C VAL A 197 -6.04 -13.41 10.74
N PHE A 198 -7.33 -13.63 10.49
CA PHE A 198 -8.26 -12.60 10.03
C PHE A 198 -9.03 -12.06 11.23
N VAL A 199 -9.13 -10.74 11.37
CA VAL A 199 -9.95 -10.07 12.38
C VAL A 199 -10.57 -8.80 11.79
N SER A 200 -11.66 -8.34 12.38
CA SER A 200 -12.30 -7.09 12.00
C SER A 200 -12.68 -6.25 13.22
N LEU A 201 -12.43 -4.95 13.14
CA LEU A 201 -12.66 -3.97 14.18
C LEU A 201 -13.84 -3.09 13.73
N ALA A 202 -14.81 -2.90 14.62
CA ALA A 202 -15.91 -1.98 14.42
C ALA A 202 -16.13 -1.09 15.65
N PRO A 203 -16.55 0.18 15.47
CA PRO A 203 -16.83 1.07 16.60
C PRO A 203 -18.14 0.68 17.30
N ASP A 204 -19.02 -0.03 16.58
CA ASP A 204 -20.34 -0.45 17.03
C ASP A 204 -20.31 -1.36 18.25
N SER A 205 -21.38 -1.29 19.04
CA SER A 205 -21.55 -2.15 20.21
C SER A 205 -21.78 -3.60 19.84
N LYS A 206 -21.41 -4.51 20.75
CA LYS A 206 -21.62 -5.96 20.60
C LYS A 206 -23.07 -6.29 20.21
N ALA A 207 -24.05 -5.67 20.86
CA ALA A 207 -25.46 -5.91 20.58
C ALA A 207 -25.86 -5.49 19.15
N LYS A 208 -25.40 -4.31 18.69
CA LYS A 208 -25.67 -3.82 17.33
C LYS A 208 -25.04 -4.73 16.28
N LEU A 209 -23.78 -5.13 16.49
CA LEU A 209 -23.06 -6.03 15.58
C LEU A 209 -23.71 -7.40 15.50
N GLN A 210 -24.12 -7.98 16.64
CA GLN A 210 -24.85 -9.25 16.64
C GLN A 210 -26.17 -9.15 15.88
N ALA A 211 -26.94 -8.08 16.06
CA ALA A 211 -28.19 -7.86 15.32
C ALA A 211 -27.95 -7.69 13.82
N PHE A 212 -26.89 -6.98 13.43
CA PHE A 212 -26.49 -6.80 12.04
C PHE A 212 -26.10 -8.14 11.38
N LEU A 213 -25.25 -8.92 12.05
CA LEU A 213 -24.69 -10.17 11.53
C LEU A 213 -25.71 -11.31 11.43
N LYS A 214 -26.88 -11.20 12.07
CA LYS A 214 -28.01 -12.11 11.82
C LYS A 214 -28.53 -12.02 10.38
N ARG A 215 -28.35 -10.87 9.72
CA ARG A 215 -28.88 -10.59 8.36
C ARG A 215 -27.79 -10.50 7.31
N LYS A 216 -26.54 -10.25 7.73
CA LYS A 216 -25.38 -10.06 6.86
C LYS A 216 -24.29 -11.04 7.25
N ARG A 217 -24.00 -11.99 6.37
CA ARG A 217 -22.96 -12.98 6.61
C ARG A 217 -21.58 -12.33 6.50
N PHE A 218 -20.80 -12.41 7.57
CA PHE A 218 -19.40 -12.02 7.57
C PHE A 218 -18.59 -13.00 8.41
N ASP A 219 -17.61 -13.62 7.78
CA ASP A 219 -16.91 -14.78 8.34
C ASP A 219 -15.67 -14.37 9.15
N TYR A 220 -15.27 -13.08 9.14
CA TYR A 220 -14.17 -12.62 9.99
C TYR A 220 -14.65 -12.54 11.45
N PRO A 221 -13.81 -12.90 12.43
CA PRO A 221 -14.00 -12.50 13.82
C PRO A 221 -14.26 -10.99 13.92
N VAL A 222 -15.35 -10.62 14.61
CA VAL A 222 -15.75 -9.23 14.77
C VAL A 222 -15.47 -8.78 16.20
N ILE A 223 -14.73 -7.68 16.35
CA ILE A 223 -14.36 -7.07 17.62
C ILE A 223 -15.13 -5.75 17.73
N ALA A 224 -15.94 -5.64 18.77
CA ALA A 224 -16.81 -4.49 19.04
C ALA A 224 -16.10 -3.35 19.78
N ASN A 225 -16.70 -2.16 19.78
CA ASN A 225 -16.25 -0.98 20.55
C ASN A 225 -14.79 -0.58 20.28
N GLN A 226 -14.34 -0.66 19.03
CA GLN A 226 -12.94 -0.41 18.65
C GLN A 226 -12.68 1.00 18.10
N ASP A 227 -13.59 1.95 18.29
CA ASP A 227 -13.46 3.32 17.78
C ASP A 227 -12.12 3.96 18.20
N ASP A 228 -11.86 4.00 19.50
CA ASP A 228 -10.63 4.54 20.06
C ASP A 228 -9.37 3.85 19.53
N PHE A 229 -9.41 2.53 19.34
CA PHE A 229 -8.27 1.79 18.81
C PHE A 229 -8.03 2.17 17.33
N MET A 230 -9.08 2.18 16.52
CA MET A 230 -8.98 2.50 15.09
C MET A 230 -8.54 3.95 14.87
N VAL A 231 -9.15 4.91 15.55
CA VAL A 231 -8.85 6.33 15.35
C VAL A 231 -7.52 6.71 16.01
N LYS A 232 -7.34 6.42 17.31
CA LYS A 232 -6.20 6.95 18.08
C LYS A 232 -4.94 6.09 17.94
N LYS A 233 -5.05 4.76 17.81
CA LYS A 233 -3.89 3.87 17.71
C LYS A 233 -3.50 3.57 16.28
N LEU A 234 -4.48 3.34 15.40
CA LEU A 234 -4.22 3.03 13.99
C LEU A 234 -4.25 4.27 13.07
N GLY A 235 -4.82 5.40 13.50
CA GLY A 235 -4.93 6.59 12.66
C GLY A 235 -5.83 6.35 11.45
N ILE A 236 -6.91 5.57 11.61
CA ILE A 236 -7.88 5.26 10.58
C ILE A 236 -9.03 6.26 10.64
N THR A 237 -9.22 6.96 9.53
CA THR A 237 -10.28 7.98 9.36
C THR A 237 -11.14 7.73 8.13
N ALA A 238 -10.86 6.68 7.37
CA ALA A 238 -11.60 6.27 6.18
C ALA A 238 -11.89 4.76 6.21
N TYR A 239 -13.05 4.37 5.70
CA TYR A 239 -13.56 3.01 5.75
C TYR A 239 -14.10 2.59 4.36
N PRO A 240 -13.93 1.31 3.95
CA PRO A 240 -13.17 0.27 4.62
C PRO A 240 -11.65 0.55 4.57
N THR A 241 -10.92 0.10 5.59
CA THR A 241 -9.45 0.03 5.54
C THR A 241 -8.99 -1.34 6.03
N HIS A 242 -8.05 -1.95 5.32
CA HIS A 242 -7.49 -3.25 5.62
C HIS A 242 -5.99 -3.10 5.89
N LEU A 243 -5.52 -3.54 7.06
CA LEU A 243 -4.11 -3.56 7.41
C LEU A 243 -3.58 -4.99 7.33
N ILE A 244 -2.44 -5.16 6.67
CA ILE A 244 -1.72 -6.43 6.60
C ILE A 244 -0.47 -6.30 7.47
N VAL A 245 -0.35 -7.19 8.46
CA VAL A 245 0.75 -7.23 9.41
C VAL A 245 1.51 -8.54 9.21
N ASN A 246 2.83 -8.47 9.05
CA ASN A 246 3.66 -9.66 8.86
C ASN A 246 3.93 -10.41 10.18
N LYS A 247 4.65 -11.54 10.08
CA LYS A 247 4.98 -12.43 11.22
C LYS A 247 5.82 -11.75 12.31
N GLN A 248 6.49 -10.64 11.98
CA GLN A 248 7.29 -9.83 12.91
C GLN A 248 6.44 -8.74 13.61
N GLY A 249 5.15 -8.63 13.30
CA GLY A 249 4.26 -7.62 13.87
C GLY A 249 4.40 -6.24 13.22
N MET A 250 4.96 -6.16 12.01
CA MET A 250 5.12 -4.92 11.25
C MET A 250 4.00 -4.80 10.21
N VAL A 251 3.41 -3.61 10.09
CA VAL A 251 2.44 -3.29 9.04
C VAL A 251 3.19 -3.24 7.70
N VAL A 252 2.85 -4.13 6.77
CA VAL A 252 3.50 -4.22 5.45
C VAL A 252 2.64 -3.66 4.32
N ASN A 253 1.33 -3.54 4.53
CA ASN A 253 0.44 -2.88 3.58
C ASN A 253 -0.82 -2.34 4.27
N VAL A 254 -1.35 -1.23 3.76
CA VAL A 254 -2.65 -0.67 4.17
C VAL A 254 -3.45 -0.32 2.93
N VAL A 255 -4.58 -1.01 2.75
CA VAL A 255 -5.34 -1.00 1.49
C VAL A 255 -6.84 -0.77 1.74
N ASN A 256 -7.58 -0.38 0.71
CA ASN A 256 -9.01 -0.10 0.81
C ASN A 256 -9.86 -1.05 -0.06
N ASP A 257 -9.23 -2.06 -0.67
CA ASP A 257 -9.87 -3.00 -1.59
C ASP A 257 -9.43 -4.44 -1.26
N PRO A 258 -10.36 -5.43 -1.22
CA PRO A 258 -10.04 -6.83 -0.96
C PRO A 258 -9.01 -7.45 -1.91
N ALA A 259 -9.00 -7.08 -3.19
CA ALA A 259 -8.06 -7.63 -4.17
C ALA A 259 -6.60 -7.29 -3.82
N GLU A 260 -6.37 -6.12 -3.25
CA GLU A 260 -5.05 -5.68 -2.80
C GLU A 260 -4.59 -6.40 -1.51
N ILE A 261 -5.52 -6.99 -0.74
CA ILE A 261 -5.16 -7.87 0.39
C ILE A 261 -4.55 -9.16 -0.15
N ASP A 262 -5.17 -9.78 -1.15
CA ASP A 262 -4.67 -11.01 -1.77
C ASP A 262 -3.27 -10.80 -2.36
N TRP A 263 -3.08 -9.69 -3.09
CA TRP A 263 -1.78 -9.29 -3.60
C TRP A 263 -0.74 -9.16 -2.48
N ALA A 264 -1.09 -8.48 -1.38
CA ALA A 264 -0.17 -8.31 -0.25
C ALA A 264 0.21 -9.64 0.42
N LEU A 265 -0.75 -10.57 0.57
CA LEU A 265 -0.51 -11.88 1.15
C LEU A 265 0.41 -12.77 0.28
N GLN A 266 0.45 -12.54 -1.03
CA GLN A 266 1.29 -13.28 -1.97
C GLN A 266 2.70 -12.69 -2.13
N HIS A 267 2.86 -11.38 -1.96
CA HIS A 267 4.10 -10.67 -2.33
C HIS A 267 4.85 -10.05 -1.14
N LYS A 268 4.18 -9.80 -0.01
CA LYS A 268 4.76 -9.06 1.14
C LYS A 268 4.89 -9.88 2.42
N ILE A 269 4.53 -11.17 2.40
CA ILE A 269 4.44 -12.06 3.58
C ILE A 269 5.43 -13.22 3.50
#